data_AF-A0AAN8I334-F1
#
_entry.id   AF-A0AAN8I334-F1
#
_cell.length_a   1.000
_cell.length_b   1.000
_cell.length_c   1.000
_cell.angle_alpha   90.00
_cell.angle_beta   90.00
_cell.angle_gamma   90.00
#
_symmetry.space_group_name_H-M   'P 1'
#
loop_
_entity.id
_entity.type
_entity.pdbx_description
1 polymer ?
#
loop_
_entity_poly.entity_id
_entity_poly.type
_entity_poly.pdbx_seq_one_letter_code
_entity_poly.pdbx_strand_id
1 'polypeptide(L)'
;MYGKRNGSLGISFTRFINNAIPNLAADPHRFDHIPKLGQDMLYAHQLAAQHSGAPYSLDERSFFVGGICDNESVSRKVFRKLTDAGILDGSACVDTRNLDGKKFAHQVAVLSVSRQRDLVNLLFWWEEECQRLRKLISEEKELSESIDNVLQHGQDGRDDTDEQQLLERLRFEREKVRMRIRQRPSERRDDIENGTDGLYAEAHGANAGRSHSVPATTYQPGVARITDLPAYHP
;
A
#
# COMPACT_ATOMS: atom_id res chain seq x y z
N MET A 1 -4.75 -15.44 -3.20
CA MET A 1 -4.98 -14.71 -1.93
C MET A 1 -4.75 -15.63 -0.76
N TYR A 2 -4.32 -15.11 0.39
CA TYR A 2 -4.24 -15.86 1.64
C TYR A 2 -4.79 -14.99 2.78
N GLY A 3 -5.41 -15.59 3.79
CA GLY A 3 -5.87 -14.86 4.97
C GLY A 3 -4.66 -14.43 5.82
N LYS A 4 -4.55 -13.13 6.11
CA LYS A 4 -3.63 -12.62 7.14
C LYS A 4 -4.23 -12.92 8.52
N ARG A 5 -3.38 -13.00 9.56
CA ARG A 5 -3.79 -13.26 10.96
C ARG A 5 -4.79 -12.24 11.53
N ASN A 6 -4.95 -11.08 10.88
CA ASN A 6 -5.89 -10.01 11.24
C ASN A 6 -7.22 -10.06 10.46
N GLY A 7 -7.51 -11.16 9.74
CA GLY A 7 -8.75 -11.31 8.97
C GLY A 7 -8.77 -10.55 7.63
N SER A 8 -7.74 -9.78 7.30
CA SER A 8 -7.61 -9.13 5.99
C SER A 8 -7.10 -10.10 4.92
N LEU A 9 -7.59 -9.92 3.69
CA LEU A 9 -7.10 -10.66 2.53
C LEU A 9 -5.71 -10.15 2.14
N GLY A 10 -4.70 -11.01 2.27
CA GLY A 10 -3.35 -10.76 1.76
C GLY A 10 -3.21 -11.19 0.31
N ILE A 11 -2.64 -10.32 -0.52
CA ILE A 11 -2.17 -10.68 -1.85
C ILE A 11 -0.85 -11.46 -1.65
N SER A 12 -0.81 -12.73 -2.05
CA SER A 12 0.44 -13.50 -2.07
C SER A 12 1.10 -13.27 -3.42
N PHE A 13 1.93 -12.24 -3.51
CA PHE A 13 2.77 -11.96 -4.68
C PHE A 13 3.62 -13.16 -5.08
N THR A 14 4.13 -13.90 -4.10
CA THR A 14 4.96 -15.09 -4.31
C THR A 14 4.20 -16.20 -5.03
N ARG A 15 2.94 -16.46 -4.67
CA ARG A 15 2.09 -17.45 -5.37
C ARG A 15 1.65 -16.94 -6.75
N PHE A 16 1.47 -15.62 -6.89
CA PHE A 16 1.10 -14.99 -8.15
C PHE A 16 2.23 -15.10 -9.18
N ILE A 17 3.45 -14.66 -8.86
CA ILE A 17 4.61 -14.71 -9.77
C ILE A 17 4.96 -16.15 -10.14
N ASN A 18 4.87 -17.09 -9.20
CA ASN A 18 5.11 -18.52 -9.46
C ASN A 18 4.12 -19.12 -10.48
N ASN A 19 2.89 -18.61 -10.56
CA ASN A 19 1.86 -19.11 -11.49
C ASN A 19 1.79 -18.30 -12.79
N ALA A 20 2.08 -17.00 -12.72
CA ALA A 20 1.95 -16.06 -13.81
C ALA A 20 3.15 -16.15 -14.78
N ILE A 21 4.38 -16.21 -14.27
CA ILE A 21 5.59 -16.20 -15.11
C ILE A 21 6.59 -17.25 -14.57
N PRO A 22 6.51 -18.52 -15.03
CA PRO A 22 7.32 -19.63 -14.51
C PRO A 22 8.84 -19.37 -14.60
N ASN A 23 9.29 -18.62 -15.61
CA ASN A 23 10.70 -18.25 -15.79
C ASN A 23 11.18 -17.19 -14.77
N LEU A 24 10.27 -16.44 -14.14
CA LEU A 24 10.59 -15.51 -13.06
C LEU A 24 10.69 -16.22 -11.70
N ALA A 25 9.98 -17.34 -11.55
CA ALA A 25 9.96 -18.16 -10.34
C ALA A 25 11.28 -18.88 -10.04
N ALA A 26 12.25 -18.85 -10.95
CA ALA A 26 13.55 -19.49 -10.80
C ALA A 26 14.66 -18.51 -10.34
N ASP A 27 14.45 -17.20 -10.43
CA ASP A 27 15.53 -16.20 -10.28
C ASP A 27 15.87 -15.90 -8.79
N PRO A 28 17.13 -16.04 -8.34
CA PRO A 28 17.52 -15.71 -6.95
C PRO A 28 17.37 -14.22 -6.59
N HIS A 29 17.30 -13.30 -7.56
CA HIS A 29 17.08 -11.85 -7.34
C HIS A 29 15.59 -11.47 -7.35
N ARG A 30 14.74 -12.40 -6.89
CA ARG A 30 13.28 -12.36 -6.90
C ARG A 30 12.63 -11.14 -6.23
N PHE A 31 13.40 -10.36 -5.48
CA PHE A 31 12.92 -9.28 -4.62
C PHE A 31 13.67 -7.97 -4.78
N ASP A 32 14.36 -7.74 -5.90
CA ASP A 32 14.88 -6.40 -6.17
C ASP A 32 13.68 -5.46 -6.26
N HIS A 33 13.46 -4.74 -5.16
CA HIS A 33 12.40 -3.77 -5.05
C HIS A 33 12.63 -2.72 -6.12
N ILE A 34 11.54 -2.22 -6.69
CA ILE A 34 11.61 -0.99 -7.49
C ILE A 34 12.42 0.01 -6.67
N PRO A 35 13.43 0.67 -7.26
CA PRO A 35 14.20 1.66 -6.54
C PRO A 35 13.23 2.63 -5.85
N LYS A 36 13.39 2.85 -4.54
CA LYS A 36 12.52 3.76 -3.76
C LYS A 36 12.40 5.13 -4.43
N LEU A 37 13.47 5.58 -5.06
CA LEU A 37 13.48 6.79 -5.88
C LEU A 37 12.43 6.77 -7.01
N GLY A 38 12.27 5.65 -7.73
CA GLY A 38 11.27 5.53 -8.79
C GLY A 38 9.84 5.58 -8.25
N GLN A 39 9.60 4.98 -7.08
CA GLN A 39 8.32 5.08 -6.38
C GLN A 39 8.01 6.53 -5.98
N ASP A 40 8.97 7.22 -5.38
CA ASP A 40 8.82 8.62 -4.97
C ASP A 40 8.55 9.54 -6.17
N MET A 41 9.28 9.34 -7.27
CA MET A 41 9.13 10.13 -8.48
C MET A 41 7.78 9.90 -9.14
N LEU A 42 7.33 8.64 -9.24
CA LEU A 42 5.99 8.33 -9.77
C LEU A 42 4.91 8.92 -8.87
N TYR A 43 5.05 8.78 -7.56
CA TYR A 43 4.11 9.33 -6.59
C TYR A 43 4.00 10.85 -6.69
N ALA A 44 5.15 11.55 -6.70
CA ALA A 44 5.20 13.00 -6.84
C ALA A 44 4.65 13.46 -8.20
N HIS A 45 4.93 12.71 -9.26
CA HIS A 45 4.40 12.98 -10.59
C HIS A 45 2.87 12.90 -10.61
N GLN A 46 2.28 11.86 -10.01
CA GLN A 46 0.82 11.72 -9.99
C GLN A 46 0.13 12.72 -9.08
N LEU A 47 0.73 13.05 -7.93
CA LEU A 47 0.22 14.13 -7.09
C LEU A 47 0.28 15.48 -7.81
N ALA A 48 1.35 15.76 -8.55
CA ALA A 48 1.46 16.97 -9.34
C ALA A 48 0.44 16.96 -10.49
N ALA A 49 0.28 15.84 -11.19
CA ALA A 49 -0.60 15.63 -12.35
C ALA A 49 -2.11 15.63 -12.04
N GLN A 50 -2.51 15.98 -10.81
CA GLN A 50 -3.90 16.08 -10.31
C GLN A 50 -4.88 16.92 -11.18
N HIS A 51 -4.40 17.54 -12.25
CA HIS A 51 -5.18 18.27 -13.24
C HIS A 51 -5.91 17.35 -14.26
N SER A 52 -5.63 16.03 -14.31
CA SER A 52 -6.23 15.10 -15.31
C SER A 52 -7.34 14.16 -14.80
N GLY A 53 -7.81 14.30 -13.55
CA GLY A 53 -9.11 13.74 -13.13
C GLY A 53 -9.12 12.77 -11.95
N ALA A 54 -7.99 12.14 -11.57
CA ALA A 54 -7.88 11.37 -10.32
C ALA A 54 -6.41 11.17 -9.90
N PRO A 55 -6.05 11.24 -8.61
CA PRO A 55 -4.67 11.00 -8.14
C PRO A 55 -4.21 9.54 -8.30
N TYR A 56 -5.09 8.66 -8.79
CA TYR A 56 -4.91 7.21 -8.90
C TYR A 56 -4.61 6.74 -10.32
N SER A 57 -4.87 7.58 -11.32
CA SER A 57 -4.71 7.22 -12.72
C SER A 57 -3.25 7.28 -13.10
N LEU A 58 -2.72 6.20 -13.68
CA LEU A 58 -1.44 6.27 -14.37
C LEU A 58 -1.62 7.00 -15.70
N ASP A 59 -0.56 7.63 -16.17
CA ASP A 59 -0.51 8.33 -17.44
C ASP A 59 0.55 7.72 -18.36
N GLU A 60 0.58 8.20 -19.60
CA GLU A 60 1.52 7.76 -20.63
C GLU A 60 3.00 7.89 -20.25
N ARG A 61 3.34 8.77 -19.28
CA ARG A 61 4.71 9.01 -18.81
C ARG A 61 5.06 8.29 -17.51
N SER A 62 4.07 7.72 -16.82
CA SER A 62 4.24 7.07 -15.52
C SER A 62 5.37 6.05 -15.49
N PHE A 63 5.47 5.20 -16.52
CA PHE A 63 6.48 4.13 -16.54
C PHE A 63 7.89 4.64 -16.87
N PHE A 64 8.00 5.80 -17.51
CA PHE A 64 9.29 6.48 -17.70
C PHE A 64 9.73 7.14 -16.39
N VAL A 65 8.84 7.89 -15.74
CA VAL A 65 9.12 8.56 -14.46
C VAL A 65 9.43 7.56 -13.35
N GLY A 66 8.71 6.44 -13.30
CA GLY A 66 8.96 5.34 -12.37
C GLY A 66 10.24 4.53 -12.66
N GLY A 67 10.99 4.86 -13.71
CA GLY A 67 12.27 4.22 -14.04
C GLY A 67 12.15 2.81 -14.63
N ILE A 68 10.97 2.43 -15.12
CA ILE A 68 10.73 1.13 -15.78
C ILE A 68 11.17 1.17 -17.24
N CYS A 69 10.89 2.29 -17.91
CA CYS A 69 11.22 2.51 -19.32
C CYS A 69 12.35 3.53 -19.42
N ASP A 70 13.30 3.32 -20.32
CA ASP A 70 14.42 4.26 -20.51
C ASP A 70 14.01 5.50 -21.35
N ASN A 71 12.85 5.48 -21.99
CA ASN A 71 12.32 6.61 -22.75
C ASN A 71 10.79 6.67 -22.78
N GLU A 72 10.25 7.88 -23.04
CA GLU A 72 8.80 8.13 -23.10
C GLU A 72 8.08 7.35 -24.21
N SER A 73 8.75 7.07 -25.33
CA SER A 73 8.13 6.36 -26.45
C SER A 73 7.78 4.91 -26.08
N VAL A 74 8.67 4.23 -25.37
CA VAL A 74 8.42 2.89 -24.81
C VAL A 74 7.35 2.98 -23.72
N SER A 75 7.40 4.00 -22.86
CA SER A 75 6.38 4.23 -21.82
C SER A 75 4.96 4.32 -22.39
N ARG A 76 4.77 5.09 -23.46
CA ARG A 76 3.49 5.17 -24.21
C ARG A 76 3.03 3.83 -24.77
N LYS A 77 3.96 3.05 -25.33
CA LYS A 77 3.65 1.71 -25.85
C LYS A 77 3.21 0.78 -24.73
N VAL A 78 3.92 0.79 -23.61
CA VAL A 78 3.56 0.00 -22.42
C VAL A 78 2.19 0.41 -21.89
N PHE A 79 1.92 1.71 -21.74
CA PHE A 79 0.62 2.23 -21.32
C PHE A 79 -0.53 1.70 -22.19
N ARG A 80 -0.39 1.79 -23.52
CA ARG A 80 -1.39 1.25 -24.47
C ARG A 80 -1.55 -0.26 -24.32
N LYS A 81 -0.45 -1.00 -24.21
CA LYS A 81 -0.50 -2.47 -24.04
C LYS A 81 -1.19 -2.89 -22.74
N LEU A 82 -1.00 -2.15 -21.66
CA LEU A 82 -1.68 -2.41 -20.40
C LEU A 82 -3.17 -2.06 -20.44
N THR A 83 -3.52 -1.01 -21.19
CA THR A 83 -4.92 -0.65 -21.46
C THR A 83 -5.60 -1.72 -22.32
N ASP A 84 -4.96 -2.15 -23.41
CA ASP A 84 -5.45 -3.21 -24.29
C ASP A 84 -5.60 -4.55 -23.55
N ALA A 85 -4.73 -4.80 -22.56
CA ALA A 85 -4.78 -5.99 -21.72
C ALA A 85 -5.85 -5.93 -20.62
N GLY A 86 -6.51 -4.78 -20.43
CA GLY A 86 -7.47 -4.54 -19.35
C GLY A 86 -6.83 -4.44 -17.96
N ILE A 87 -5.51 -4.24 -17.89
CA ILE A 87 -4.78 -4.03 -16.62
C ILE A 87 -4.92 -2.58 -16.16
N LEU A 88 -4.98 -1.66 -17.12
CA LEU A 88 -5.45 -0.30 -16.88
C LEU A 88 -6.91 -0.23 -17.31
N ASP A 89 -7.78 0.21 -16.40
CA ASP A 89 -9.19 0.42 -16.71
C ASP A 89 -9.42 1.70 -17.54
N GLY A 90 -10.67 2.01 -17.87
CA GLY A 90 -11.01 3.20 -18.66
C GLY A 90 -10.67 4.53 -17.96
N SER A 91 -10.36 4.51 -16.66
CA SER A 91 -9.85 5.66 -15.89
C SER A 91 -8.33 5.63 -15.70
N ALA A 92 -7.65 4.70 -16.37
CA ALA A 92 -6.23 4.39 -16.22
C ALA A 92 -5.82 4.03 -14.77
N CYS A 93 -6.76 3.54 -13.97
CA CYS A 93 -6.44 2.92 -12.68
C CYS A 93 -5.95 1.49 -12.91
N VAL A 94 -5.01 1.05 -12.05
CA VAL A 94 -4.48 -0.31 -12.11
C VAL A 94 -5.47 -1.30 -11.49
N ASP A 95 -5.81 -2.35 -12.24
CA ASP A 95 -6.49 -3.55 -11.76
C ASP A 95 -5.59 -4.77 -12.02
N THR A 96 -4.94 -5.28 -10.98
CA THR A 96 -4.01 -6.41 -11.11
C THR A 96 -4.73 -7.75 -11.29
N ARG A 97 -6.07 -7.81 -11.15
CA ARG A 97 -6.85 -9.05 -11.33
C ARG A 97 -6.76 -9.59 -12.76
N ASN A 98 -6.58 -8.69 -13.73
CA ASN A 98 -6.49 -9.03 -15.14
C ASN A 98 -5.06 -9.40 -15.58
N LEU A 99 -4.10 -9.44 -14.65
CA LEU A 99 -2.72 -9.79 -14.95
C LEU A 99 -2.57 -11.31 -15.11
N ASP A 100 -2.92 -11.81 -16.29
CA ASP A 100 -2.65 -13.19 -16.71
C ASP A 100 -1.21 -13.30 -17.22
N GLY A 101 -0.33 -13.91 -16.42
CA GLY A 101 1.10 -13.86 -16.68
C GLY A 101 1.58 -14.49 -17.99
N LYS A 102 0.85 -15.48 -18.55
CA LYS A 102 1.21 -16.05 -19.86
C LYS A 102 0.98 -15.04 -20.97
N LYS A 103 -0.15 -14.31 -20.93
CA LYS A 103 -0.49 -13.30 -21.94
C LYS A 103 0.28 -12.01 -21.71
N PHE A 104 0.50 -11.64 -20.45
CA PHE A 104 1.20 -10.43 -20.05
C PHE A 104 2.61 -10.37 -20.65
N ALA A 105 3.42 -11.42 -20.48
CA ALA A 105 4.80 -11.44 -20.99
C ALA A 105 4.87 -11.20 -22.51
N HIS A 106 3.89 -11.71 -23.26
CA HIS A 106 3.77 -11.46 -24.70
C HIS A 106 3.27 -10.04 -25.01
N GLN A 107 2.32 -9.52 -24.24
CA GLN A 107 1.76 -8.18 -24.43
C GLN A 107 2.79 -7.07 -24.17
N VAL A 108 3.66 -7.25 -23.18
CA VAL A 108 4.72 -6.30 -22.82
C VAL A 108 6.11 -6.74 -23.30
N ALA A 109 6.19 -7.55 -24.37
CA ALA A 109 7.45 -8.03 -24.95
C ALA A 109 8.39 -6.93 -25.46
N VAL A 110 7.92 -5.67 -25.52
CA VAL A 110 8.76 -4.48 -25.77
C VAL A 110 9.77 -4.23 -24.64
N LEU A 111 9.52 -4.78 -23.45
CA LEU A 111 10.40 -4.71 -22.28
C LEU A 111 11.24 -5.99 -22.15
N SER A 112 12.47 -5.86 -21.64
CA SER A 112 13.27 -7.01 -21.24
C SER A 112 12.62 -7.76 -20.08
N VAL A 113 12.96 -9.03 -19.87
CA VAL A 113 12.40 -9.84 -18.77
C VAL A 113 12.59 -9.20 -17.39
N SER A 114 13.74 -8.55 -17.17
CA SER A 114 14.01 -7.78 -15.95
C SER A 114 13.05 -6.59 -15.82
N ARG A 115 12.86 -5.80 -16.89
CA ARG A 115 11.92 -4.66 -16.87
C ARG A 115 10.45 -5.09 -16.77
N GLN A 116 10.09 -6.25 -17.30
CA GLN A 116 8.76 -6.83 -17.12
C GLN A 116 8.50 -7.16 -15.64
N ARG A 117 9.51 -7.65 -14.91
CA ARG A 117 9.43 -7.87 -13.46
C ARG A 117 9.23 -6.56 -12.71
N ASP A 118 10.04 -5.56 -13.02
CA ASP A 118 9.95 -4.23 -12.40
C ASP A 118 8.57 -3.62 -12.64
N LEU A 119 8.02 -3.79 -13.86
CA LEU A 119 6.69 -3.33 -14.21
C LEU A 119 5.61 -4.02 -13.37
N VAL A 120 5.66 -5.35 -13.23
CA VAL A 120 4.70 -6.09 -12.39
C VAL A 120 4.78 -5.59 -10.95
N ASN A 121 5.99 -5.47 -10.39
CA ASN A 121 6.19 -4.95 -9.05
C ASN A 121 5.59 -3.55 -8.91
N LEU A 122 5.77 -2.67 -9.91
CA LEU A 122 5.25 -1.31 -9.91
C LEU A 122 3.73 -1.25 -9.94
N LEU A 123 3.11 -2.04 -10.81
CA LEU A 123 1.65 -2.08 -10.93
C LEU A 123 0.99 -2.47 -9.61
N PHE A 124 1.52 -3.51 -9.00
CA PHE A 124 1.02 -3.98 -7.72
C PHE A 124 1.26 -2.98 -6.58
N TRP A 125 2.48 -2.42 -6.49
CA TRP A 125 2.77 -1.36 -5.52
C TRP A 125 1.83 -0.16 -5.70
N TRP A 126 1.60 0.26 -6.95
CA TRP A 126 0.70 1.36 -7.26
C TRP A 126 -0.75 1.06 -6.92
N GLU A 127 -1.21 -0.18 -7.11
CA GLU A 127 -2.55 -0.58 -6.68
C GLU A 127 -2.72 -0.50 -5.16
N GLU A 128 -1.74 -1.00 -4.39
CA GLU A 128 -1.73 -0.87 -2.92
C GLU A 128 -1.68 0.61 -2.50
N GLU A 129 -0.87 1.43 -3.17
CA GLU A 129 -0.77 2.86 -2.92
C GLU A 129 -2.09 3.59 -3.22
N CYS A 130 -2.78 3.23 -4.30
CA CYS A 130 -4.11 3.75 -4.60
C CYS A 130 -5.11 3.39 -3.51
N GLN A 131 -5.06 2.16 -2.98
CA GLN A 131 -5.92 1.75 -1.86
C GLN A 131 -5.62 2.57 -0.60
N ARG A 132 -4.34 2.83 -0.30
CA ARG A 132 -3.92 3.69 0.82
C ARG A 132 -4.46 5.12 0.66
N LEU A 133 -4.25 5.72 -0.51
CA LEU A 133 -4.71 7.07 -0.82
C LEU A 133 -6.24 7.20 -0.80
N ARG A 134 -6.99 6.19 -1.25
CA ARG A 134 -8.47 6.19 -1.15
C ARG A 134 -8.94 6.26 0.30
N LYS A 135 -8.28 5.54 1.22
CA LYS A 135 -8.60 5.60 2.65
C LYS A 135 -8.33 6.98 3.22
N LEU A 136 -7.17 7.56 2.92
CA LEU A 136 -6.81 8.90 3.41
C LEU A 136 -7.72 10.00 2.85
N ILE A 137 -8.13 9.90 1.57
CA ILE A 137 -9.06 10.86 0.98
C ILE A 137 -10.48 10.69 1.56
N SER A 138 -10.91 9.47 1.88
CA SER A 138 -12.15 9.23 2.63
C SER A 138 -12.09 9.85 4.03
N GLU A 139 -10.98 9.64 4.76
CA GLU A 139 -10.74 10.21 6.09
C GLU A 139 -10.73 11.75 6.04
N GLU A 140 -10.07 12.36 5.05
CA GLU A 140 -10.09 13.82 4.85
C GLU A 140 -11.51 14.35 4.59
N LYS A 141 -12.30 13.61 3.80
CA LYS A 141 -13.68 13.97 3.49
C LYS A 141 -14.58 13.89 4.73
N GLU A 142 -14.50 12.81 5.50
CA GLU A 142 -15.26 12.62 6.75
C GLU A 142 -14.93 13.72 7.78
N LEU A 143 -13.65 14.09 7.90
CA LEU A 143 -13.21 15.19 8.76
C LEU A 143 -13.72 16.55 8.27
N SER A 144 -13.76 16.76 6.95
CA SER A 144 -14.30 17.99 6.37
C SER A 144 -15.81 18.12 6.60
N GLU A 145 -16.56 17.04 6.41
CA GLU A 145 -17.99 16.98 6.73
C GLU A 145 -18.25 17.24 8.23
N SER A 146 -17.39 16.69 9.11
CA SER A 146 -17.48 16.92 10.56
C SER A 146 -17.24 18.38 10.93
N ILE A 147 -16.27 19.04 10.29
CA ILE A 147 -16.02 20.48 10.47
C ILE A 147 -17.23 21.30 9.99
N ASP A 148 -17.77 20.98 8.82
CA ASP A 148 -18.91 21.69 8.25
C ASP A 148 -20.16 21.53 9.14
N ASN A 149 -20.40 20.34 9.69
CA ASN A 149 -21.49 20.07 10.63
C ASN A 149 -21.37 20.92 11.91
N VAL A 150 -20.18 21.02 12.49
CA VAL A 150 -19.96 21.86 13.69
C VAL A 150 -20.19 23.33 13.37
N LEU A 151 -19.73 23.81 12.21
CA LEU A 151 -19.94 25.19 11.77
C LEU A 151 -21.42 25.53 11.51
N GLN A 152 -22.21 24.57 11.03
CA GLN A 152 -23.64 24.76 10.75
C GLN A 152 -24.51 24.70 12.01
N HIS A 153 -24.14 23.89 13.01
CA HIS A 153 -24.92 23.69 14.23
C HIS A 153 -24.48 24.55 15.43
N GLY A 154 -23.27 25.13 15.40
CA GLY A 154 -22.74 26.00 16.47
C GLY A 154 -23.31 27.43 16.49
N GLN A 155 -24.28 27.78 15.64
CA GLN A 155 -24.88 29.12 15.61
C GLN A 155 -25.90 29.40 16.73
N ASP A 156 -26.18 28.44 17.62
CA ASP A 156 -27.22 28.55 18.66
C ASP A 156 -26.73 29.16 20.00
N GLY A 157 -25.52 29.74 20.05
CA GLY A 157 -25.11 30.68 21.11
C GLY A 157 -24.83 30.06 22.49
N ARG A 158 -24.36 28.80 22.55
CA ARG A 158 -23.99 28.13 23.80
C ARG A 158 -22.52 27.67 23.78
N ASP A 159 -21.77 28.13 24.78
CA ASP A 159 -20.38 27.81 25.11
C ASP A 159 -19.38 27.69 23.95
N ASP A 160 -19.06 28.86 23.39
CA ASP A 160 -18.13 29.11 22.28
C ASP A 160 -16.74 28.44 22.46
N THR A 161 -16.33 28.17 23.70
CA THR A 161 -14.99 27.65 24.01
C THR A 161 -14.81 26.18 23.65
N ASP A 162 -15.80 25.32 23.95
CA ASP A 162 -15.70 23.88 23.72
C ASP A 162 -15.86 23.54 22.23
N GLU A 163 -16.73 24.26 21.52
CA GLU A 163 -16.89 24.15 20.08
C GLU A 163 -15.63 24.61 19.33
N GLN A 164 -15.00 25.69 19.77
CA GLN A 164 -13.72 26.16 19.23
C GLN A 164 -12.61 25.12 19.43
N GLN A 165 -12.49 24.52 20.62
CA GLN A 165 -11.51 23.45 20.88
C GLN A 165 -11.76 22.22 19.99
N LEU A 166 -13.02 21.84 19.78
CA LEU A 166 -13.39 20.75 18.88
C LEU A 166 -13.02 21.06 17.43
N LEU A 167 -13.31 22.26 16.95
CA LEU A 167 -12.96 22.70 15.59
C LEU A 167 -11.45 22.72 15.37
N GLU A 168 -10.68 23.21 16.33
CA GLU A 168 -9.21 23.19 16.27
C GLU A 168 -8.69 21.77 16.18
N ARG A 169 -9.21 20.85 17.02
CA ARG A 169 -8.85 19.43 16.98
C ARG A 169 -9.17 18.79 15.62
N LEU A 170 -10.37 19.01 15.08
CA LEU A 170 -10.76 18.47 13.78
C LEU A 170 -9.90 19.03 12.64
N ARG A 171 -9.60 20.33 12.66
CA ARG A 171 -8.72 20.97 11.67
C ARG A 171 -7.30 20.41 11.75
N PHE A 172 -6.79 20.18 12.96
CA PHE A 172 -5.48 19.59 13.16
C PHE A 172 -5.42 18.15 12.64
N GLU A 173 -6.41 17.32 12.95
CA GLU A 173 -6.49 15.95 12.42
C GLU A 173 -6.62 15.93 10.89
N ARG A 174 -7.41 16.85 10.30
CA ARG A 174 -7.48 16.99 8.84
C ARG A 174 -6.14 17.36 8.24
N GLU A 175 -5.40 18.28 8.85
CA GLU A 175 -4.08 18.66 8.34
C GLU A 175 -3.07 17.50 8.46
N LYS A 176 -3.13 16.70 9.53
CA LYS A 176 -2.33 15.47 9.63
C LYS A 176 -2.60 14.51 8.47
N VAL A 177 -3.86 14.30 8.10
CA VAL A 177 -4.22 13.47 6.94
C VAL A 177 -3.63 14.04 5.65
N ARG A 178 -3.73 15.37 5.44
CA ARG A 178 -3.11 16.04 4.29
C ARG A 178 -1.60 15.89 4.26
N MET A 179 -0.94 15.94 5.42
CA MET A 179 0.50 15.69 5.50
C MET A 179 0.83 14.24 5.12
N ARG A 180 0.05 13.25 5.59
CA ARG A 180 0.21 11.83 5.20
C ARG A 180 -0.03 11.58 3.70
N ILE A 181 -0.92 12.35 3.07
CA ILE A 181 -1.11 12.32 1.61
C ILE A 181 0.11 12.92 0.89
N ARG A 182 0.76 13.96 1.42
CA ARG A 182 1.93 14.59 0.76
C ARG A 182 3.24 13.82 0.96
N GLN A 183 3.32 12.96 1.98
CA GLN A 183 4.53 12.20 2.29
C GLN A 183 4.92 11.23 1.18
N ARG A 184 6.19 11.27 0.81
CA ARG A 184 6.75 10.36 -0.18
C ARG A 184 6.84 8.93 0.37
N PRO A 185 6.68 7.91 -0.48
CA PRO A 185 6.86 6.51 -0.09
C PRO A 185 8.12 6.24 0.75
N SER A 186 9.27 6.85 0.40
CA SER A 186 10.53 6.64 1.12
C SER A 186 10.61 7.32 2.49
N GLU A 187 9.81 8.36 2.73
CA GLU A 187 9.80 9.16 3.96
C GLU A 187 8.84 8.59 5.02
N ARG A 188 7.99 7.64 4.62
CA ARG A 188 6.99 7.03 5.49
C ARG A 188 7.64 6.07 6.46
N ARG A 189 7.12 6.06 7.68
CA ARG A 189 7.47 5.08 8.69
C ARG A 189 6.28 4.14 8.92
N ASP A 190 6.54 2.84 8.79
CA ASP A 190 5.52 1.79 8.88
C ASP A 190 4.82 1.75 10.25
N ASP A 191 5.49 2.19 11.32
CA ASP A 191 4.97 2.23 12.68
C ASP A 191 3.88 3.30 12.87
N ILE A 192 4.01 4.43 12.17
CA ILE A 192 3.04 5.53 12.19
C ILE A 192 1.85 5.22 11.27
N GLU A 193 2.11 4.65 10.08
CA GLU A 193 1.03 4.33 9.13
C GLU A 193 0.10 3.21 9.62
N ASN A 194 0.62 2.27 10.42
CA ASN A 194 -0.17 1.19 11.00
C ASN A 194 -0.81 1.55 12.35
N GLY A 195 -0.64 2.79 12.83
CA GLY A 195 -1.16 3.23 14.14
C GLY A 195 -0.57 2.46 15.32
N THR A 196 0.60 1.85 15.14
CA THR A 196 1.32 1.05 16.15
C THR A 196 2.30 1.88 16.98
N ASP A 197 2.48 3.16 16.65
CA ASP A 197 3.33 4.07 17.41
C ASP A 197 2.68 4.34 18.79
N GLY A 198 3.35 3.87 19.85
CA GLY A 198 2.88 3.99 21.24
C GLY A 198 2.64 5.44 21.69
N LEU A 199 3.24 6.41 20.99
CA LEU A 199 3.00 7.84 21.18
C LEU A 199 1.54 8.25 20.94
N TYR A 200 0.81 7.59 20.04
CA TYR A 200 -0.60 7.90 19.75
C TYR A 200 -1.55 7.43 20.85
N ALA A 201 -1.22 6.32 21.52
CA ALA A 201 -1.98 5.84 22.68
C ALA A 201 -1.78 6.74 23.91
N GLU A 202 -0.63 7.41 24.00
CA GLU A 202 -0.26 8.26 25.13
C GLU A 202 -0.84 9.68 25.00
N ALA A 203 -0.88 10.24 23.78
CA ALA A 203 -1.38 11.60 23.53
C ALA A 203 -2.92 11.75 23.60
N HIS A 204 -3.68 10.65 23.43
CA HIS A 204 -5.15 10.69 23.40
C HIS A 204 -5.83 10.10 24.66
N GLY A 205 -5.08 9.93 25.74
CA GLY A 205 -5.64 9.52 27.02
C GLY A 205 -5.76 8.00 27.14
N ALA A 206 -5.08 7.47 28.16
CA ALA A 206 -4.96 6.07 28.50
C ALA A 206 -6.27 5.42 29.01
N ASN A 207 -7.38 5.52 28.27
CA ASN A 207 -8.66 4.94 28.68
C ASN A 207 -9.51 4.32 27.56
N ALA A 208 -8.88 3.84 26.49
CA ALA A 208 -9.51 2.91 25.54
C ALA A 208 -8.97 1.49 25.75
N GLY A 209 -9.44 0.83 26.81
CA GLY A 209 -9.78 -0.59 26.76
C GLY A 209 -8.63 -1.58 26.53
N ARG A 210 -7.73 -1.64 27.50
CA ARG A 210 -6.90 -2.81 27.80
C ARG A 210 -7.81 -4.04 28.02
N SER A 211 -7.99 -4.89 27.02
CA SER A 211 -8.65 -6.20 27.15
C SER A 211 -8.20 -7.15 26.04
N HIS A 212 -6.95 -7.61 26.11
CA HIS A 212 -6.65 -8.99 25.71
C HIS A 212 -5.59 -9.53 26.67
N SER A 213 -6.08 -10.34 27.59
CA SER A 213 -5.30 -11.28 28.39
C SER A 213 -4.50 -12.19 27.47
N VAL A 214 -3.19 -12.02 27.46
CA VAL A 214 -2.25 -13.01 26.96
C VAL A 214 -2.15 -14.10 28.04
N PRO A 215 -2.47 -15.37 27.77
CA PRO A 215 -2.10 -16.43 28.70
C PRO A 215 -0.57 -16.59 28.61
N ALA A 216 0.09 -16.39 29.74
CA ALA A 216 1.51 -16.66 29.92
C ALA A 216 1.79 -18.13 29.56
N THR A 217 2.38 -18.36 28.39
CA THR A 217 2.96 -19.67 28.07
C THR A 217 4.34 -19.72 28.68
N THR A 218 4.42 -20.32 29.87
CA THR A 218 5.65 -20.70 30.54
C THR A 218 6.48 -21.59 29.61
N TYR A 219 7.61 -21.07 29.14
CA TYR A 219 8.65 -21.83 28.45
C TYR A 219 9.42 -22.64 29.51
N GLN A 220 9.13 -23.93 29.66
CA GLN A 220 10.02 -24.86 30.34
C GLN A 220 10.95 -25.54 29.32
N PRO A 221 12.28 -25.46 29.48
CA PRO A 221 13.21 -26.21 28.64
C PRO A 221 13.23 -27.68 29.09
N GLY A 222 12.55 -28.53 28.32
CA GLY A 222 12.57 -29.97 28.51
C GLY A 222 13.90 -30.58 28.07
N VAL A 223 14.67 -31.04 29.06
CA VAL A 223 15.86 -31.88 28.90
C VAL A 223 15.46 -33.19 28.24
N ALA A 224 15.82 -33.38 26.96
CA ALA A 224 15.68 -34.66 26.28
C ALA A 224 16.70 -35.64 26.88
N ARG A 225 16.21 -36.62 27.65
CA ARG A 225 16.98 -37.81 28.04
C ARG A 225 17.16 -38.69 26.81
N ILE A 226 18.42 -38.87 26.42
CA ILE A 226 18.85 -39.87 25.45
C ILE A 226 18.87 -41.22 26.16
N THR A 227 17.81 -42.00 25.99
CA THR A 227 17.84 -43.46 26.13
C THR A 227 16.80 -44.01 25.17
N ASP A 228 17.27 -44.59 24.06
CA ASP A 228 16.81 -45.87 23.51
C ASP A 228 17.44 -46.05 22.12
N LEU A 229 18.61 -46.69 22.12
CA LEU A 229 19.22 -47.31 20.95
C LEU A 229 18.49 -48.63 20.68
N PRO A 230 17.96 -48.89 19.48
CA PRO A 230 17.59 -50.25 19.09
C PRO A 230 18.84 -51.06 18.75
N ALA A 231 18.93 -52.24 19.38
CA ALA A 231 20.00 -53.19 19.28
C ALA A 231 20.19 -53.73 17.86
N TYR A 232 21.45 -53.82 17.46
CA TYR A 232 21.95 -54.53 16.28
C TYR A 232 22.09 -56.02 16.64
N HIS A 233 21.48 -56.91 15.87
CA HIS A 233 21.91 -58.31 15.79
C HIS A 233 21.61 -58.86 14.37
N PRO A 234 22.42 -59.83 13.92
CA PRO A 234 22.93 -59.97 12.54
C PRO A 234 21.94 -60.45 11.49
#